data_AF-A0A536FBR6-F1
#
_entry.id   AF-A0A536FBR6-F1
#
_cell.length_a   1.000
_cell.length_b   1.000
_cell.length_c   1.000
_cell.angle_alpha   90.00
_cell.angle_beta   90.00
_cell.angle_gamma   90.00
#
_symmetry.space_group_name_H-M   'P 1'
#
loop_
_entity.id
_entity.type
_entity.pdbx_description
1 polymer ?
#
loop_
_entity_poly.entity_id
_entity_poly.type
_entity_poly.pdbx_seq_one_letter_code
_entity_poly.pdbx_strand_id
1 'polypeptide(L)' 'MELDEDEVLIDGFEAVLRDEKVRVTAVLERTCVYVDRGGDRRLARKEDLWVEADKLPIRRRGLS' A
#
# COMPACT_ATOMS: atom_id res chain seq x y z
N MET A 1 -22.35 2.07 -3.99
CA MET A 1 -21.09 1.31 -4.11
C MET A 1 -20.38 1.54 -2.79
N GLU A 2 -20.61 0.63 -1.84
CA GLU A 2 -20.01 0.68 -0.51
C GLU A 2 -18.66 -0.03 -0.61
N LEU A 3 -17.59 0.63 -0.20
CA LEU A 3 -16.25 0.05 -0.12
C LEU A 3 -16.26 -0.92 1.07
N ASP A 4 -15.91 -2.20 0.85
CA ASP A 4 -15.89 -3.23 1.89
C ASP A 4 -15.03 -2.81 3.09
N GLU A 5 -15.39 -3.28 4.29
CA GLU A 5 -14.84 -2.90 5.61
C GLU A 5 -13.31 -3.05 5.79
N ASP A 6 -12.58 -3.60 4.82
CA ASP A 6 -11.14 -3.86 4.89
C ASP A 6 -10.29 -2.95 3.98
N GLU A 7 -10.88 -2.01 3.24
CA GLU A 7 -10.11 -1.00 2.49
C GLU A 7 -9.67 0.15 3.42
N VAL A 8 -8.53 -0.04 4.10
CA VAL A 8 -7.86 1.05 4.80
C VAL A 8 -7.26 2.00 3.75
N LEU A 9 -7.92 3.13 3.53
CA LEU A 9 -7.36 4.26 2.80
C LEU A 9 -6.27 4.89 3.67
N ILE A 10 -5.03 4.58 3.34
CA ILE A 10 -3.87 5.12 4.02
C ILE A 10 -3.35 6.32 3.26
N ASP A 11 -3.00 7.37 4.00
CA ASP A 11 -2.24 8.50 3.48
C ASP A 11 -0.97 7.91 2.86
N GLY A 12 -0.88 7.93 1.53
CA GLY A 12 -0.05 6.97 0.79
C GLY A 12 1.39 6.90 1.29
N PHE A 13 1.96 5.70 1.37
CA PHE A 13 3.27 5.45 1.96
C PHE A 13 4.30 5.01 0.91
N GLU A 14 5.58 5.15 1.24
CA GLU A 14 6.68 4.71 0.37
C GLU A 14 6.95 3.21 0.52
N ALA A 15 7.15 2.54 -0.60
CA ALA A 15 7.56 1.14 -0.65
C ALA A 15 8.61 0.92 -1.74
N VAL A 16 9.24 -0.23 -1.73
CA VAL A 16 10.15 -0.71 -2.77
C VAL A 16 9.49 -1.86 -3.50
N LEU A 17 9.35 -1.74 -4.81
CA LEU A 17 8.84 -2.78 -5.71
C LEU A 17 9.92 -3.07 -6.74
N ARG A 18 10.47 -4.28 -6.75
CA ARG A 18 11.53 -4.70 -7.70
C ARG A 18 12.69 -3.69 -7.77
N ASP A 19 13.23 -3.31 -6.61
CA ASP A 19 14.29 -2.31 -6.43
C ASP A 19 13.93 -0.85 -6.82
N GLU A 20 12.68 -0.57 -7.18
CA GLU A 20 12.19 0.78 -7.44
C GLU A 20 11.36 1.33 -6.28
N LYS A 21 11.65 2.57 -5.86
CA LYS A 21 10.82 3.30 -4.91
C LYS A 21 9.50 3.72 -5.56
N VAL A 22 8.38 3.33 -4.94
CA VAL A 22 7.01 3.63 -5.38
C VAL A 22 6.19 4.21 -4.24
N ARG A 23 5.15 4.98 -4.57
CA ARG A 23 4.19 5.49 -3.59
C ARG A 23 2.92 4.63 -3.62
N VAL A 24 2.68 3.85 -2.59
CA VAL A 24 1.46 3.06 -2.43
C VAL A 24 0.33 3.96 -1.96
N THR A 25 -0.82 3.90 -2.62
CA THR A 25 -1.98 4.76 -2.34
C THR A 25 -3.20 3.98 -1.86
N ALA A 26 -3.23 2.67 -2.06
CA ALA A 26 -4.27 1.79 -1.51
C ALA A 26 -3.72 0.38 -1.32
N VAL A 27 -4.26 -0.32 -0.34
CA VAL A 27 -3.92 -1.70 -0.02
C VAL A 27 -5.21 -2.51 -0.03
N LEU A 28 -5.26 -3.53 -0.90
CA LEU A 28 -6.38 -4.47 -1.05
C LEU A 28 -6.02 -5.78 -0.32
N GLU A 29 -6.85 -6.82 -0.41
CA GLU A 29 -6.57 -8.09 0.27
C GLU A 29 -5.18 -8.66 -0.09
N ARG A 30 -4.84 -8.73 -1.38
CA ARG A 30 -3.63 -9.38 -1.91
C ARG A 30 -2.73 -8.48 -2.75
N THR A 31 -3.22 -7.29 -3.09
CA THR A 31 -2.57 -6.35 -3.99
C THR A 31 -2.50 -4.97 -3.36
N CYS A 32 -1.68 -4.10 -3.94
CA CYS A 32 -1.60 -2.69 -3.61
C CYS A 32 -1.70 -1.88 -4.88
N VAL A 33 -2.32 -0.71 -4.79
CA VAL A 33 -2.27 0.32 -5.83
C VAL A 33 -1.11 1.24 -5.53
N TYR A 34 -0.25 1.49 -6.50
CA TYR A 34 0.86 2.42 -6.39
C TYR A 34 0.92 3.37 -7.58
N VAL A 35 1.61 4.50 -7.39
CA VAL A 35 1.96 5.45 -8.44
C VAL A 35 3.44 5.27 -8.77
N ASP A 36 3.75 5.04 -10.05
CA ASP A 36 5.12 4.95 -10.54
C ASP A 36 5.75 6.33 -10.75
N ARG A 37 7.01 6.39 -11.21
CA ARG A 37 7.70 7.65 -11.49
C ARG A 37 7.08 8.47 -12.63
N GLY A 38 6.31 7.83 -13.52
CA GLY A 38 5.57 8.49 -14.59
C GLY A 38 4.26 9.12 -14.12
N GLY A 39 3.83 8.84 -12.89
CA GLY A 39 2.55 9.31 -12.36
C GLY A 39 1.38 8.37 -12.67
N ASP A 40 1.64 7.23 -13.31
CA ASP A 40 0.61 6.25 -13.65
C ASP A 40 0.26 5.36 -12.46
N ARG A 41 -1.04 5.06 -12.31
CA ARG A 41 -1.53 4.14 -11.29
C ARG A 41 -1.41 2.70 -11.77
N ARG A 42 -0.80 1.85 -10.95
CA ARG A 42 -0.56 0.44 -11.23
C ARG A 42 -0.87 -0.45 -10.03
N LEU A 43 -1.04 -1.73 -10.30
CA LEU A 43 -1.25 -2.78 -9.29
C LEU A 43 0.01 -3.63 -9.15
N ALA A 44 0.38 -3.92 -7.92
CA ALA A 44 1.40 -4.90 -7.56
C ALA A 44 0.85 -5.89 -6.54
N ARG A 45 1.40 -7.11 -6.51
CA ARG A 45 1.11 -8.05 -5.43
C ARG A 45 1.82 -7.60 -4.16
N LYS A 46 1.21 -7.81 -3.01
CA LYS A 46 1.83 -7.51 -1.70
C LYS A 46 3.15 -8.26 -1.50
N GLU A 47 3.23 -9.49 -2.01
CA GLU A 47 4.41 -10.35 -1.93
C GLU A 47 5.64 -9.74 -2.63
N ASP A 48 5.41 -8.87 -3.62
CA ASP A 48 6.47 -8.20 -4.39
C ASP A 48 6.88 -6.85 -3.78
N LEU A 49 6.17 -6.40 -2.73
CA LEU A 49 6.35 -5.09 -2.11
C LEU A 49 7.13 -5.20 -0.80
N TRP A 50 8.19 -4.43 -0.71
CA TRP A 50 8.96 -4.25 0.52
C TRP A 50 8.67 -2.88 1.13
N VAL A 51 8.38 -2.84 2.42
CA VAL A 51 8.13 -1.60 3.16
C VAL A 51 9.05 -1.57 4.36
N GLU A 52 9.69 -0.43 4.61
CA GLU A 52 10.46 -0.26 5.83
C GLU A 52 9.50 -0.31 7.04
N ALA A 53 9.88 -1.05 8.10
CA ALA A 53 8.99 -1.38 9.20
C ALA A 53 8.46 -0.15 9.96
N ASP A 54 9.23 0.92 9.98
CA ASP A 54 8.91 2.23 10.56
C ASP A 54 8.01 3.09 9.67
N LYS A 55 7.90 2.74 8.37
CA LYS A 55 7.09 3.46 7.37
C LYS A 55 5.75 2.81 7.09
N LEU A 56 5.45 1.66 7.69
CA LEU A 56 4.14 1.03 7.59
C LEU A 56 3.11 1.85 8.37
N PRO A 57 2.12 2.49 7.72
CA PRO A 57 1.09 3.26 8.42
C PRO A 57 0.03 2.37 9.10
N ILE A 58 0.31 1.08 9.30
CA ILE A 58 -0.61 0.13 9.93
C ILE A 58 -0.69 0.48 11.41
N ARG A 59 -1.67 1.31 11.77
CA ARG A 59 -2.13 1.38 13.16
C ARG A 59 -2.86 0.08 13.46
N ARG A 60 -2.19 -0.83 14.18
CA ARG A 60 -2.85 -1.98 14.80
C ARG A 60 -3.97 -1.42 15.67
N ARG A 61 -5.24 -1.60 15.28
CA ARG A 61 -6.38 -1.27 16.14
C ARG A 61 -6.15 -2.08 17.42
N GLY A 62 -5.88 -1.39 18.53
CA GLY A 62 -5.68 -2.06 19.82
C GLY A 62 -6.91 -2.94 20.06
N LEU A 63 -6.71 -4.25 20.07
CA LEU A 63 -7.71 -5.17 20.59
C LEU A 63 -7.74 -4.87 22.10
N SER A 64 -8.73 -4.08 22.52
CA SER A 64 -9.08 -3.92 23.93
C SER A 64 -9.81 -5.15 24.42
#